data_AF-A0A8J7B8V9-F1
#
_entry.id   AF-A0A8J7B8V9-F1
#
_cell.length_a   1.000
_cell.length_b   1.000
_cell.length_c   1.000
_cell.angle_alpha   90.00
_cell.angle_beta   90.00
_cell.angle_gamma   90.00
#
_symmetry.space_group_name_H-M   'P 1'
#
loop_
_entity.id
_entity.type
_entity.pdbx_description
1 polymer ?
#
loop_
_entity_poly.entity_id
_entity_poly.type
_entity_poly.pdbx_seq_one_letter_code
_entity_poly.pdbx_strand_id
1 'polypeptide(L)' 'MESSFFTVYQTQSGIELRPGCDDSTAEARLICTCKNYEAAYETAQSIAHTRSLPLIDCVYANPMS' A
#
# COMPACT_ATOMS: atom_id res chain seq x y z
N MET A 1 -12.98 6.62 9.60
CA MET A 1 -12.89 5.19 9.96
C MET A 1 -11.43 4.83 9.93
N GLU A 2 -10.81 4.55 11.08
CA GLU A 2 -9.47 3.93 11.09
C GLU A 2 -9.57 2.57 10.41
N SER A 3 -8.84 2.37 9.31
CA SER A 3 -8.80 1.07 8.67
C SER A 3 -8.08 0.09 9.58
N SER A 4 -8.68 -1.07 9.84
CA SER A 4 -8.15 -2.07 10.79
C SER A 4 -6.98 -2.88 10.22
N PHE A 5 -6.61 -2.63 8.97
CA PHE A 5 -5.53 -3.28 8.24
C PHE A 5 -5.06 -2.37 7.09
N PHE A 6 -3.86 -2.64 6.61
CA PHE A 6 -3.14 -1.92 5.57
C PHE A 6 -2.73 -2.92 4.50
N THR A 7 -2.92 -2.58 3.24
CA THR A 7 -2.62 -3.48 2.13
C THR A 7 -1.60 -2.87 1.21
N VAL A 8 -0.61 -3.68 0.85
CA VAL A 8 0.43 -3.33 -0.11
C VAL A 8 0.02 -3.88 -1.47
N TYR A 9 -0.10 -2.98 -2.44
CA TYR A 9 -0.38 -3.29 -3.83
C TYR A 9 0.82 -3.00 -4.70
N GLN A 10 0.97 -3.77 -5.77
CA GLN A 10 1.78 -3.39 -6.91
C GLN A 10 0.85 -2.92 -8.03
N THR A 11 1.04 -1.69 -8.48
CA THR A 11 0.37 -1.12 -9.66
C THR A 11 1.39 -0.91 -10.78
N GLN A 12 0.94 -0.41 -11.94
CA GLN A 12 1.87 0.01 -12.99
C GLN A 12 2.71 1.23 -12.57
N SER A 13 2.16 2.07 -11.68
CA SER A 13 2.76 3.32 -11.24
C SER A 13 3.71 3.16 -10.06
N GLY A 14 3.60 2.07 -9.29
CA GLY A 14 4.50 1.84 -8.15
C GLY A 14 4.03 0.77 -7.19
N ILE A 15 4.60 0.82 -5.97
CA ILE A 15 4.11 0.07 -4.82
C ILE A 15 3.26 1.01 -3.99
N GLU A 16 1.99 0.67 -3.81
CA GLU A 16 1.03 1.49 -3.09
C GLU A 16 0.72 0.87 -1.73
N LEU A 17 0.83 1.66 -0.68
CA LEU A 17 0.37 1.30 0.65
C LEU A 17 -0.98 1.98 0.88
N ARG A 18 -2.04 1.19 1.01
CA ARG A 18 -3.41 1.70 1.15
C ARG A 18 -4.03 1.27 2.48
N PRO A 19 -4.91 2.10 3.06
CA PRO A 19 -5.74 1.69 4.18
C PRO A 19 -6.82 0.71 3.69
N GLY A 20 -7.02 -0.40 4.39
CA GLY A 20 -8.01 -1.42 4.03
C GLY A 20 -7.61 -2.30 2.85
N CYS A 21 -8.59 -2.94 2.23
CA CYS A 21 -8.45 -3.76 1.03
C CYS A 21 -9.50 -3.29 0.03
N ASP A 22 -9.07 -3.01 -1.20
CA ASP A 22 -9.92 -2.48 -2.24
C ASP A 22 -9.84 -3.39 -3.46
N ASP A 23 -10.83 -4.28 -3.54
CA ASP A 23 -10.97 -5.22 -4.66
C ASP A 23 -11.40 -4.53 -5.96
N SER A 24 -11.70 -3.22 -5.93
CA SER A 24 -12.10 -2.47 -7.13
C SER A 24 -10.92 -2.11 -8.04
N THR A 25 -9.68 -2.19 -7.55
CA THR A 25 -8.50 -1.97 -8.39
C THR A 25 -8.12 -3.21 -9.20
N ALA A 26 -8.85 -3.42 -10.29
CA ALA A 26 -8.61 -4.52 -11.25
C ALA A 26 -7.17 -4.55 -11.82
N GLU A 27 -6.44 -3.43 -11.78
CA GLU A 27 -5.06 -3.31 -12.28
C GLU A 27 -3.99 -3.41 -11.17
N ALA A 28 -4.40 -3.56 -9.92
CA ALA A 28 -3.48 -3.67 -8.78
C ALA A 28 -3.31 -5.13 -8.37
N ARG A 29 -2.06 -5.58 -8.29
CA ARG A 29 -1.72 -6.88 -7.70
C ARG A 29 -1.57 -6.73 -6.19
N LEU A 30 -2.42 -7.38 -5.41
CA LEU A 30 -2.24 -7.49 -3.97
C LEU A 30 -0.95 -8.27 -3.66
N ILE A 31 -0.11 -7.72 -2.79
CA ILE A 31 1.11 -8.36 -2.30
C ILE A 31 0.87 -8.97 -0.92
N CYS A 32 0.46 -8.13 0.04
CA CYS A 32 0.20 -8.54 1.41
C CYS A 32 -0.75 -7.57 2.10
N THR A 33 -1.36 -8.04 3.19
CA THR A 33 -2.17 -7.24 4.10
C THR A 33 -1.65 -7.42 5.52
N CYS A 34 -1.50 -6.31 6.25
CA CYS A 34 -0.95 -6.26 7.60
C CYS A 34 -1.93 -5.54 8.54
N LYS A 35 -1.95 -5.90 9.82
CA LYS A 35 -2.73 -5.16 10.84
C LYS A 35 -2.00 -3.93 11.40
N ASN A 36 -0.71 -3.81 11.14
CA ASN A 36 0.15 -2.74 11.62
C ASN A 36 0.69 -1.97 10.41
N TYR A 37 0.66 -0.63 10.49
CA TYR A 37 1.12 0.26 9.44
C TYR A 37 2.63 0.16 9.20
N GLU A 38 3.44 0.20 10.25
CA GLU A 38 4.90 0.12 10.19
C GLU A 38 5.35 -1.15 9.47
N ALA A 39 4.77 -2.30 9.82
CA ALA A 39 5.06 -3.58 9.16
C ALA A 39 4.68 -3.57 7.66
N ALA A 40 3.56 -2.95 7.32
CA ALA A 40 3.14 -2.80 5.93
C ALA A 40 4.08 -1.86 5.16
N TYR A 41 4.50 -0.77 5.80
CA TYR A 41 5.39 0.23 5.23
C TYR A 41 6.80 -0.32 4.99
N GLU A 42 7.38 -1.04 5.96
CA GLU A 42 8.68 -1.71 5.79
C GLU A 42 8.63 -2.70 4.63
N THR A 43 7.55 -3.48 4.53
CA THR A 43 7.34 -4.40 3.41
C THR A 43 7.24 -3.67 2.08
N ALA A 44 6.42 -2.61 2.01
CA ALA A 44 6.23 -1.82 0.81
C ALA A 44 7.53 -1.14 0.36
N GLN A 45 8.29 -0.58 1.29
CA GLN A 45 9.59 0.05 1.05
C GLN A 45 10.62 -0.97 0.53
N SER A 46 10.71 -2.14 1.14
CA SER A 46 11.62 -3.21 0.72
C SER A 46 11.33 -3.66 -0.71
N ILE A 47 10.06 -3.83 -1.06
CA ILE A 47 9.63 -4.25 -2.40
C ILE A 47 9.85 -3.13 -3.41
N ALA A 48 9.50 -1.89 -3.07
CA ALA A 48 9.72 -0.71 -3.91
C ALA A 48 11.20 -0.59 -4.28
N HIS A 49 12.09 -0.71 -3.29
CA HIS A 49 13.54 -0.70 -3.49
C HIS A 49 13.99 -1.86 -4.39
N THR A 50 13.60 -3.09 -4.07
CA THR A 50 13.98 -4.30 -4.82
C THR A 50 13.55 -4.24 -6.29
N ARG A 51 12.38 -3.63 -6.57
CA ARG A 51 11.83 -3.52 -7.92
C ARG A 51 12.18 -2.20 -8.62
N SER A 52 12.90 -1.30 -7.95
CA SER A 52 13.16 0.06 -8.44
C SER A 52 11.87 0.80 -8.85
N LEU A 53 10.81 0.63 -8.05
CA LEU A 53 9.53 1.29 -8.19
C LEU A 53 9.36 2.34 -7.08
N PRO A 54 8.60 3.42 -7.31
CA PRO A 54 8.29 4.37 -6.25
C PRO A 54 7.35 3.74 -5.21
N LEU A 55 7.52 4.12 -3.94
CA LEU A 55 6.55 3.87 -2.87
C LEU A 55 5.56 5.03 -2.82
N ILE A 56 4.28 4.72 -2.85
CA ILE A 56 3.17 5.67 -2.77
C ILE A 56 2.39 5.34 -1.50
N ASP A 57 2.51 6.19 -0.49
CA ASP A 57 1.81 6.03 0.78
C ASP A 57 0.46 6.73 0.76
N CYS A 58 -0.59 5.98 0.41
CA CYS A 58 -1.96 6.46 0.33
C CYS A 58 -2.65 6.53 1.71
N VAL A 59 -2.00 6.06 2.78
CA VAL A 59 -2.55 6.12 4.14
C VAL A 59 -2.51 7.56 4.65
N TYR A 60 -1.39 8.26 4.41
CA TYR A 60 -1.19 9.64 4.85
C TYR A 60 -1.34 10.68 3.73
N ALA A 61 -1.45 10.26 2.47
CA ALA A 61 -1.62 11.19 1.34
C ALA A 61 -3.03 11.82 1.22
N ASN A 62 -3.96 11.56 2.15
CA ASN A 62 -5.26 12.22 2.16
C ASN A 62 -5.34 13.33 3.23
N PRO A 63 -4.98 14.60 2.90
CA PRO A 63 -5.19 15.73 3.80
C PRO A 63 -6.66 16.22 3.86
N MET A 64 -7.62 15.55 3.20
CA MET A 64 -9.03 15.97 3.15
C MET A 64 -10.02 14.81 3.41
N SER A 65 -9.95 14.21 4.59
CA SER A 65 -11.08 13.47 5.18
C SER A 65 -11.16 13.68 6.68
#